data_AF-A0A8H7ABR8-F1
#
_entry.id   AF-A0A8H7ABR8-F1
#
_cell.length_a   1.000
_cell.length_b   1.000
_cell.length_c   1.000
_cell.angle_alpha   90.00
_cell.angle_beta   90.00
_cell.angle_gamma   90.00
#
_symmetry.space_group_name_H-M   'P 1'
#
loop_
_entity.id
_entity.type
_entity.pdbx_description
1 polymer ?
#
loop_
_entity_poly.entity_id
_entity_poly.type
_entity_poly.pdbx_seq_one_letter_code
_entity_poly.pdbx_strand_id
1 'polypeptide(L)'
;MSGASNRLTKIKDALTMNKTATTIPWDPDCTIFPTRKELPTIPGAPPEAAWVWGEDDHIGRLNLLTPTRIKAASAEIKTGEVIPLDLPLNVPEVPGFS
;
A
#
# COMPACT_ATOMS: atom_id res chain seq x y z
N MET A 1 -2.75 -13.89 -18.36
CA MET A 1 -1.45 -14.27 -17.78
C MET A 1 -1.30 -15.79 -17.81
N SER A 2 -0.16 -16.31 -18.28
CA SER A 2 0.10 -17.75 -18.44
C SER A 2 0.09 -18.49 -17.09
N GLY A 3 -0.58 -19.65 -17.02
CA GLY A 3 -0.69 -20.46 -15.79
C GLY A 3 0.65 -20.95 -15.22
N ALA A 4 1.70 -21.02 -16.04
CA ALA A 4 3.05 -21.36 -15.60
C ALA A 4 3.69 -20.25 -14.74
N SER A 5 3.44 -18.98 -15.09
CA SER A 5 4.00 -17.82 -14.37
C SER A 5 3.41 -17.71 -12.97
N ASN A 6 2.10 -17.92 -12.82
CA ASN A 6 1.43 -17.92 -11.51
C ASN A 6 1.94 -19.05 -10.58
N ARG A 7 2.27 -20.23 -11.14
CA ARG A 7 2.84 -21.34 -10.37
C ARG A 7 4.24 -21.00 -9.84
N LEU A 8 5.07 -20.35 -10.66
CA LEU A 8 6.40 -19.91 -10.23
C LEU A 8 6.33 -18.85 -9.13
N THR A 9 5.41 -17.88 -9.23
CA THR A 9 5.21 -16.87 -8.17
C THR A 9 4.81 -17.52 -6.84
N LYS A 10 3.86 -18.47 -6.86
CA LYS A 10 3.45 -19.21 -5.64
C LYS A 10 4.58 -19.98 -4.99
N ILE A 11 5.47 -20.60 -5.78
CA ILE A 11 6.64 -21.31 -5.25
C ILE A 11 7.63 -20.33 -4.62
N LYS A 12 7.90 -19.19 -5.26
CA LYS A 12 8.77 -18.14 -4.71
C LYS A 12 8.21 -17.56 -3.41
N ASP A 13 6.92 -17.27 -3.38
CA ASP A 13 6.21 -16.78 -2.20
C ASP A 13 6.34 -17.77 -1.03
N ALA A 14 6.10 -19.06 -1.28
CA ALA A 14 6.25 -20.11 -0.27
C ALA A 14 7.68 -20.26 0.27
N LEU A 15 8.69 -20.11 -0.58
CA LEU A 15 10.10 -20.21 -0.17
C LEU A 15 10.61 -18.96 0.55
N THR A 16 10.07 -17.79 0.23
CA THR A 16 10.52 -16.49 0.78
C THR A 16 9.61 -15.95 1.89
N MET A 17 8.55 -16.69 2.24
CA MET A 17 7.49 -16.26 3.16
C MET A 17 6.87 -14.92 2.74
N ASN A 18 6.82 -14.66 1.43
CA ASN A 18 6.21 -13.47 0.86
C ASN A 18 4.81 -13.78 0.35
N LYS A 19 4.03 -12.72 0.13
CA LYS A 19 2.71 -12.77 -0.48
C LYS A 19 2.62 -11.73 -1.59
N THR A 20 2.69 -12.17 -2.83
CA THR A 20 2.70 -11.29 -4.00
C THR A 20 1.29 -10.99 -4.50
N ALA A 21 0.96 -9.71 -4.67
CA ALA A 21 -0.32 -9.28 -5.24
C ALA A 21 -0.39 -9.64 -6.73
N THR A 22 -1.19 -10.65 -7.09
CA THR A 22 -1.28 -11.19 -8.46
C THR A 22 -2.66 -11.08 -9.10
N THR A 23 -3.71 -10.85 -8.31
CA THR A 23 -5.10 -10.82 -8.75
C THR A 23 -5.81 -9.62 -8.17
N ILE A 24 -6.49 -8.83 -9.01
CA ILE A 24 -7.39 -7.75 -8.57
C ILE A 24 -8.75 -8.37 -8.18
N PRO A 25 -9.37 -8.00 -7.05
CA PRO A 25 -8.88 -7.02 -6.07
C PRO A 25 -7.68 -7.55 -5.28
N TRP A 26 -6.68 -6.68 -5.04
CA TRP A 26 -5.48 -7.08 -4.32
C TRP A 26 -5.79 -7.35 -2.85
N ASP A 27 -5.23 -8.43 -2.31
CA ASP A 27 -5.25 -8.70 -0.89
C ASP A 27 -4.39 -7.65 -0.15
N PRO A 28 -4.97 -6.88 0.80
CA PRO A 28 -4.23 -5.83 1.49
C PRO A 28 -3.02 -6.32 2.29
N ASP A 29 -3.02 -7.58 2.74
CA ASP A 29 -1.92 -8.18 3.50
C ASP A 29 -0.80 -8.76 2.60
N CYS A 30 -0.86 -8.57 1.28
CA CYS A 30 0.30 -8.85 0.41
C CYS A 30 1.55 -8.09 0.87
N THR A 31 2.72 -8.73 0.83
CA THR A 31 4.01 -8.10 1.18
C THR A 31 4.76 -7.58 -0.04
N ILE A 32 4.41 -8.06 -1.24
CA ILE A 32 5.02 -7.65 -2.50
C ILE A 32 3.93 -7.11 -3.44
N PHE A 33 4.13 -5.88 -3.90
CA PHE A 33 3.26 -5.18 -4.86
C PHE A 33 4.05 -4.83 -6.12
N PRO A 34 3.40 -4.76 -7.30
CA PRO A 34 4.07 -4.36 -8.53
C PRO A 34 4.57 -2.92 -8.45
N THR A 35 5.66 -2.63 -9.16
CA THR A 35 6.11 -1.25 -9.33
C THR A 35 5.11 -0.46 -10.19
N ARG A 36 5.22 0.88 -10.20
CA ARG A 36 4.36 1.75 -11.02
C ARG A 36 4.35 1.34 -12.51
N LYS A 37 5.50 0.92 -13.03
CA LYS A 37 5.69 0.48 -14.42
C LYS A 37 5.03 -0.87 -14.72
N GLU A 38 4.80 -1.68 -13.69
CA GLU A 38 4.25 -3.04 -13.77
C GLU A 38 2.78 -3.07 -13.34
N LEU A 39 2.14 -1.91 -13.14
CA LEU A 39 0.73 -1.85 -12.78
C LEU A 39 -0.13 -2.48 -13.88
N PRO A 40 -1.11 -3.32 -13.51
CA PRO A 40 -2.06 -3.85 -14.49
C PRO A 40 -2.89 -2.71 -15.09
N THR A 41 -3.19 -2.81 -16.39
CA THR A 41 -4.14 -1.90 -17.03
C THR A 41 -5.55 -2.23 -16.55
N ILE A 42 -6.27 -1.23 -16.05
CA ILE A 42 -7.64 -1.36 -15.56
C ILE A 42 -8.58 -0.73 -16.59
N PRO A 43 -9.53 -1.49 -17.17
CA PRO A 43 -10.50 -0.94 -18.11
C PRO A 43 -11.25 0.26 -17.53
N GLY A 44 -11.33 1.36 -18.28
CA GLY A 44 -12.01 2.59 -17.84
C GLY A 44 -11.20 3.49 -16.90
N ALA A 45 -10.04 3.04 -16.40
CA ALA A 45 -9.16 3.86 -15.57
C ALA A 45 -8.11 4.60 -16.41
N PRO A 46 -7.62 5.77 -15.96
CA PRO A 46 -6.47 6.43 -16.57
C PRO A 46 -5.22 5.54 -16.59
N PRO A 47 -4.27 5.78 -17.52
CA PRO A 47 -2.99 5.09 -17.52
C PRO A 47 -2.30 5.16 -16.15
N GLU A 48 -1.71 4.05 -15.71
CA GLU A 48 -0.97 3.94 -14.44
C GLU A 48 -1.82 4.16 -13.16
N ALA A 49 -3.16 4.13 -13.27
CA ALA A 49 -4.04 4.15 -12.12
C ALA A 49 -3.96 2.85 -11.30
N ALA A 50 -3.92 2.98 -9.97
CA ALA A 50 -3.86 1.87 -9.03
C ALA A 50 -5.21 1.64 -8.32
N TRP A 51 -6.30 1.58 -9.08
CA TRP A 51 -7.67 1.34 -8.58
C TRP A 51 -7.94 -0.16 -8.41
N VAL A 52 -7.16 -0.78 -7.54
CA VAL A 52 -6.97 -2.24 -7.48
C VAL A 52 -7.75 -2.95 -6.37
N TRP A 53 -8.62 -2.25 -5.64
CA TRP A 53 -9.38 -2.81 -4.51
C TRP A 53 -10.88 -2.98 -4.78
N GLY A 54 -11.33 -2.72 -6.00
CA GLY A 54 -12.73 -2.86 -6.41
C GLY A 54 -13.34 -1.54 -6.86
N GLU A 55 -14.50 -1.62 -7.53
CA GLU A 55 -15.22 -0.45 -8.05
C GLU A 55 -15.78 0.44 -6.93
N ASP A 56 -16.21 -0.17 -5.84
CA ASP A 56 -16.77 0.52 -4.67
C ASP A 56 -15.72 0.91 -3.62
N ASP A 57 -14.42 0.80 -3.93
CA ASP A 57 -13.35 1.25 -3.03
C ASP A 57 -13.21 2.77 -3.08
N HIS A 58 -13.28 3.40 -1.90
CA HIS A 58 -13.17 4.85 -1.74
C HIS A 58 -11.98 5.27 -0.86
N ILE A 59 -11.19 4.32 -0.37
CA ILE A 59 -10.09 4.61 0.57
C ILE A 59 -8.70 4.32 -0.01
N GLY A 60 -8.62 3.61 -1.14
CA GLY A 60 -7.38 3.45 -1.90
C GLY A 60 -6.25 2.87 -1.07
N ARG A 61 -5.09 3.53 -1.03
CA ARG A 61 -3.90 3.02 -0.31
C ARG A 61 -4.09 2.92 1.21
N LEU A 62 -5.13 3.51 1.78
CA LEU A 62 -5.47 3.27 3.19
C LEU A 62 -5.80 1.80 3.47
N ASN A 63 -6.23 1.03 2.45
CA ASN A 63 -6.36 -0.43 2.55
C ASN A 63 -5.05 -1.10 3.02
N LEU A 64 -3.88 -0.51 2.73
CA LEU A 64 -2.59 -1.03 3.19
C LEU A 64 -2.37 -0.86 4.70
N LEU A 65 -3.21 -0.14 5.44
CA LEU A 65 -3.13 -0.06 6.90
C LEU A 65 -3.88 -1.22 7.54
N THR A 66 -3.38 -2.44 7.35
CA THR A 66 -4.02 -3.67 7.87
C THR A 66 -3.77 -3.84 9.38
N PRO A 67 -4.63 -4.58 10.10
CA PRO A 67 -4.40 -4.91 11.52
C PRO A 67 -3.04 -5.56 11.78
N THR A 68 -2.56 -6.38 10.84
CA THR A 68 -1.22 -7.01 10.91
C THR A 68 -0.11 -5.97 10.94
N ARG A 69 -0.16 -4.98 10.05
CA ARG A 69 0.85 -3.91 9.99
C ARG A 69 0.74 -2.94 11.16
N ILE A 70 -0.48 -2.63 11.62
CA ILE A 70 -0.72 -1.81 12.81
C ILE A 70 -0.10 -2.48 14.05
N LYS A 71 -0.32 -3.79 14.23
CA LYS A 71 0.28 -4.57 15.32
C LYS A 71 1.80 -4.59 15.24
N ALA A 72 2.37 -4.76 14.04
CA ALA A 72 3.81 -4.72 13.84
C ALA A 72 4.40 -3.34 14.18
N ALA A 73 3.80 -2.26 13.70
CA ALA A 73 4.23 -0.89 13.99
C ALA A 73 4.14 -0.55 15.49
N SER A 74 3.12 -1.07 16.19
CA SER A 74 2.97 -0.88 17.64
C SER A 74 4.14 -1.47 18.43
N ALA A 75 4.80 -2.52 17.91
CA ALA A 75 5.97 -3.10 18.54
C ALA A 75 7.20 -2.18 18.52
N GLU A 76 7.22 -1.13 17.68
CA GLU A 76 8.31 -0.15 17.63
C GLU A 76 8.24 0.90 18.75
N ILE A 77 7.13 0.99 19.48
CA ILE A 77 7.00 1.89 20.63
C ILE A 77 7.86 1.33 21.78
N LYS A 78 9.04 1.94 22.02
CA LYS A 78 9.97 1.52 23.08
C LYS A 78 9.97 2.43 24.32
N THR A 79 9.99 3.75 24.11
CA THR A 79 10.14 4.75 25.19
C THR A 79 8.82 5.43 25.57
N GLY A 80 7.84 5.44 24.66
CA GLY A 80 6.58 6.16 24.84
C GLY A 80 6.68 7.67 24.61
N GLU A 81 7.81 8.17 24.13
CA GLU A 81 7.98 9.58 23.74
C GLU A 81 7.09 9.92 22.54
N VAL A 82 6.47 11.09 22.57
CA VAL A 82 5.59 11.60 21.51
C VAL A 82 6.18 12.91 20.98
N ILE A 83 6.43 12.95 19.68
CA ILE A 83 6.94 14.13 18.97
C ILE A 83 5.84 14.59 18.00
N PRO A 84 5.20 15.75 18.24
CA PRO A 84 4.24 16.33 17.29
C PRO A 84 4.92 16.64 15.95
N LEU A 85 4.25 16.32 14.84
CA LEU A 85 4.74 16.57 13.46
C LEU A 85 4.03 17.74 12.79
N ASP A 86 3.04 18.31 13.44
CA ASP A 86 2.31 19.50 13.03
C ASP A 86 3.02 20.78 13.49
N LEU A 87 2.82 21.85 12.73
CA LEU A 87 3.21 23.19 13.14
C LEU A 87 2.19 23.75 14.14
N PRO A 88 2.63 24.64 15.06
CA PRO A 88 1.69 25.43 15.84
C PRO A 88 0.68 26.14 14.95
N LEU A 89 -0.57 26.24 15.40
CA LEU A 89 -1.66 26.82 14.60
C LEU A 89 -1.44 28.28 14.19
N ASN A 90 -0.52 28.98 14.86
CA ASN A 90 -0.12 30.35 14.53
C ASN A 90 1.06 30.42 13.54
N VAL A 91 1.42 29.32 12.88
CA VAL A 91 2.56 29.23 11.97
C VAL A 91 2.12 28.68 10.60
N PRO A 92 2.48 29.33 9.48
CA PRO A 92 3.24 30.58 9.42
C PRO A 92 2.35 31.79 9.74
N GLU A 93 2.92 32.78 10.42
CA GLU A 93 2.22 34.03 10.79
C GLU A 93 1.85 34.86 9.54
N VAL A 94 2.60 34.69 8.46
CA VAL A 94 2.37 35.31 7.14
C VAL A 94 2.30 34.23 6.06
N PRO A 95 1.49 34.41 4.99
CA PRO A 95 1.39 33.44 3.91
C PRO A 95 2.75 33.14 3.27
N GLY A 96 3.04 31.86 3.00
CA GLY A 96 4.29 31.39 2.37
C GLY A 96 4.37 31.61 0.85
N PHE A 97 3.55 32.50 0.29
CA PHE A 97 3.49 32.85 -1.12
C PHE A 97 3.38 34.37 -1.29
N SER A 98 3.93 34.89 -2.39
CA SER A 98 3.95 36.33 -2.75
C SER A 98 2.89 36.69 -3.78
#